data_AF-A0A433E8F8-F1
#
_entry.id   AF-A0A433E8F8-F1
#
_cell.length_a   1.000
_cell.length_b   1.000
_cell.length_c   1.000
_cell.angle_alpha   90.00
_cell.angle_beta   90.00
_cell.angle_gamma   90.00
#
_symmetry.space_group_name_H-M   'P 1'
#
loop_
_entity.id
_entity.type
_entity.pdbx_description
1 polymer ?
#
loop_
_entity_poly.entity_id
_entity_poly.type
_entity_poly.pdbx_seq_one_letter_code
_entity_poly.pdbx_strand_id
1 'polypeptide(L)'
;GQQLRGVMTHAGSSYELDTLPALQALAEQERQLCVSAAEQIRQAGMACSEVSIGSTPTALSALNLEGVTEVRAGVYVFFDLVMHNIGVCQADELALSVLTTVIGHQQDKGWIITDAGWMAMSRDRGTQRQRQDFGYGQVCTEAGDWIEDARVTGANQEHGIITLGAAQGTDIVARFPIGSRLRILPHRACATGAQFPHYHACDAGGAVHTWSRLHGW
;
A
#
# COMPACT_ATOMS: atom_id res chain seq x y z
N GLY A 1 22.73 27.18 22.82
CA GLY A 1 22.20 25.86 23.21
C GLY A 1 21.41 25.27 22.06
N GLN A 2 21.11 23.98 22.08
CA GLN A 2 20.17 23.37 21.13
C GLN A 2 18.73 23.84 21.40
N GLN A 3 17.85 23.81 20.40
CA GLN A 3 16.44 24.19 20.53
C GLN A 3 15.56 22.92 20.53
N LEU A 4 14.92 22.61 21.66
CA LEU A 4 13.87 21.59 21.71
C LEU A 4 12.63 22.12 20.98
N ARG A 5 12.21 21.43 19.91
CA ARG A 5 11.05 21.82 19.09
C ARG A 5 9.76 21.17 19.55
N GLY A 6 9.81 19.90 19.90
CA GLY A 6 8.63 19.14 20.23
C GLY A 6 8.86 17.66 20.46
N VAL A 7 7.77 16.92 20.47
CA VAL A 7 7.74 15.46 20.56
C VAL A 7 7.08 14.87 19.33
N MET A 8 7.50 13.66 18.97
CA MET A 8 6.98 12.94 17.81
C MET A 8 6.77 11.47 18.15
N THR A 9 5.67 10.89 17.67
CA THR A 9 5.44 9.44 17.69
C THR A 9 4.90 8.93 16.35
N HIS A 10 5.03 7.63 16.12
CA HIS A 10 4.46 6.91 15.00
C HIS A 10 3.89 5.58 15.50
N ALA A 11 2.57 5.44 15.53
CA ALA A 11 1.89 4.21 15.92
C ALA A 11 1.91 3.15 14.80
N GLY A 12 3.09 2.62 14.48
CA GLY A 12 3.28 1.61 13.43
C GLY A 12 2.55 0.28 13.68
N SER A 13 2.21 -0.03 14.94
CA SER A 13 1.38 -1.20 15.29
C SER A 13 -0.04 -1.12 14.72
N SER A 14 -0.48 0.04 14.25
CA SER A 14 -1.78 0.19 13.56
C SER A 14 -1.92 -0.68 12.31
N TYR A 15 -0.81 -1.15 11.73
CA TYR A 15 -0.81 -2.05 10.58
C TYR A 15 -1.21 -3.50 10.93
N GLU A 16 -1.31 -3.83 12.22
CA GLU A 16 -1.73 -5.13 12.72
C GLU A 16 -3.24 -5.18 13.07
N LEU A 17 -3.94 -4.05 12.92
CA LEU A 17 -5.36 -3.90 13.23
C LEU A 17 -6.20 -3.90 11.95
N ASP A 18 -7.42 -4.39 12.00
CA ASP A 18 -8.34 -4.48 10.84
C ASP A 18 -9.79 -4.13 11.17
N THR A 19 -10.02 -3.48 12.32
CA THR A 19 -11.34 -2.98 12.72
C THR A 19 -11.29 -1.51 13.10
N LEU A 20 -12.31 -0.75 12.68
CA LEU A 20 -12.41 0.68 12.97
C LEU A 20 -12.35 1.00 14.48
N PRO A 21 -13.05 0.28 15.39
CA PRO A 21 -12.94 0.55 16.82
C PRO A 21 -11.53 0.36 17.38
N ALA A 22 -10.79 -0.66 16.92
CA ALA A 22 -9.42 -0.89 17.37
C ALA A 22 -8.48 0.22 16.85
N LEU A 23 -8.65 0.64 15.59
CA LEU A 23 -7.89 1.74 15.01
C LEU A 23 -8.17 3.08 15.73
N GLN A 24 -9.44 3.35 16.06
CA GLN A 24 -9.84 4.52 16.86
C GLN A 24 -9.21 4.51 18.25
N ALA A 25 -9.24 3.35 18.93
CA ALA A 25 -8.62 3.20 20.25
C ALA A 25 -7.10 3.43 20.20
N LEU A 26 -6.41 2.87 19.18
CA LEU A 26 -4.98 3.08 19.02
C LEU A 26 -4.63 4.53 18.62
N ALA A 27 -5.45 5.18 17.80
CA ALA A 27 -5.26 6.59 17.44
C ALA A 27 -5.39 7.50 18.66
N GLU A 28 -6.37 7.25 19.53
CA GLU A 28 -6.49 7.99 20.80
C GLU A 28 -5.31 7.71 21.73
N GLN A 29 -4.86 6.46 21.85
CA GLN A 29 -3.66 6.13 22.63
C GLN A 29 -2.42 6.85 22.08
N GLU A 30 -2.24 6.90 20.76
CA GLU A 30 -1.15 7.61 20.09
C GLU A 30 -1.18 9.11 20.45
N ARG A 31 -2.35 9.74 20.31
CA ARG A 31 -2.58 11.15 20.65
C ARG A 31 -2.29 11.42 22.13
N GLN A 32 -2.94 10.68 23.03
CA GLN A 32 -2.86 10.89 24.47
C GLN A 32 -1.43 10.79 24.97
N LEU A 33 -0.68 9.76 24.57
CA LEU A 33 0.70 9.55 25.02
C LEU A 33 1.64 10.65 24.52
N CYS A 34 1.50 11.09 23.27
CA CYS A 34 2.34 12.14 22.70
C CYS A 34 2.05 13.50 23.36
N VAL A 35 0.77 13.84 23.55
CA VAL A 35 0.35 15.07 24.24
C VAL A 35 0.81 15.07 25.70
N SER A 36 0.64 13.94 26.41
CA SER A 36 1.09 13.80 27.81
C SER A 36 2.60 14.01 27.95
N ALA A 37 3.39 13.50 27.00
CA ALA A 37 4.84 13.72 26.98
C ALA A 37 5.18 15.21 26.80
N ALA A 38 4.48 15.91 25.88
CA ALA A 38 4.67 17.34 25.65
C ALA A 38 4.29 18.17 26.90
N GLU A 39 3.21 17.81 27.57
CA GLU A 39 2.77 18.46 28.82
C GLU A 39 3.79 18.30 29.94
N GLN A 40 4.35 17.10 30.13
CA GLN A 40 5.40 16.86 31.13
C GLN A 40 6.66 17.70 30.85
N ILE A 41 7.06 17.83 29.58
CA ILE A 41 8.18 18.70 29.18
C ILE A 41 7.87 20.17 29.52
N ARG A 42 6.65 20.65 29.22
CA ARG A 42 6.22 22.02 29.54
C ARG A 42 6.18 22.27 31.05
N GLN A 43 5.70 21.30 31.84
CA GLN A 43 5.68 21.38 33.31
C GLN A 43 7.08 21.44 33.91
N ALA A 44 8.07 20.83 33.26
CA ALA A 44 9.48 20.95 33.63
C ALA A 44 10.14 22.29 33.24
N GLY A 45 9.37 23.25 32.70
CA GLY A 45 9.85 24.59 32.34
C GLY A 45 10.53 24.68 30.98
N MET A 46 10.42 23.65 30.14
CA MET A 46 11.00 23.62 28.79
C MET A 46 9.95 23.93 27.72
N ALA A 47 10.36 24.62 26.65
CA ALA A 47 9.52 24.81 25.48
C ALA A 47 9.30 23.49 24.73
N CYS A 48 8.05 23.21 24.36
CA CYS A 48 7.65 22.06 23.55
C CYS A 48 6.50 22.51 22.64
N SER A 49 6.82 23.21 21.56
CA SER A 49 5.82 23.83 20.69
C SER A 49 5.14 22.82 19.76
N GLU A 50 5.83 21.74 19.39
CA GLU A 50 5.35 20.77 18.41
C GLU A 50 4.95 19.45 19.09
N VAL A 51 3.82 18.88 18.65
CA VAL A 51 3.33 17.56 19.03
C VAL A 51 2.89 16.87 17.74
N SER A 52 3.67 15.89 17.30
CA SER A 52 3.55 15.30 15.97
C SER A 52 3.23 13.81 16.07
N ILE A 53 2.09 13.39 15.54
CA ILE A 53 1.66 11.98 15.55
C ILE A 53 1.44 11.48 14.13
N GLY A 54 1.22 10.17 13.97
CA GLY A 54 0.48 9.67 12.82
C GLY A 54 1.12 8.46 12.13
N SER A 55 0.23 7.59 11.70
CA SER A 55 0.36 6.66 10.58
C SER A 55 -0.86 6.89 9.67
N THR A 56 -0.88 6.37 8.44
CA THR A 56 -2.09 6.46 7.60
C THR A 56 -3.33 5.87 8.29
N PRO A 57 -3.28 4.67 8.91
CA PRO A 57 -4.45 4.15 9.61
C PRO A 57 -4.92 5.00 10.79
N THR A 58 -4.01 5.50 11.65
CA THR A 58 -4.42 6.32 12.80
C THR A 58 -4.90 7.71 12.39
N ALA A 59 -4.27 8.32 11.38
CA ALA A 59 -4.67 9.62 10.84
C ALA A 59 -6.11 9.60 10.30
N LEU A 60 -6.52 8.51 9.65
CA LEU A 60 -7.87 8.35 9.10
C LEU A 60 -8.92 7.89 10.15
N SER A 61 -8.46 7.45 11.33
CA SER A 61 -9.34 6.87 12.37
C SER A 61 -9.42 7.73 13.63
N ALA A 62 -8.58 8.75 13.81
CA ALA A 62 -8.60 9.60 14.98
C ALA A 62 -9.92 10.38 15.11
N LEU A 63 -10.55 10.30 16.28
CA LEU A 63 -11.79 11.04 16.59
C LEU A 63 -11.52 12.40 17.25
N ASN A 64 -10.32 12.59 17.79
CA ASN A 64 -9.88 13.80 18.46
C ASN A 64 -8.38 14.03 18.16
N LEU A 65 -7.97 15.29 18.03
CA LEU A 65 -6.59 15.71 17.82
C LEU A 65 -6.19 16.86 18.74
N GLU A 66 -6.97 17.13 19.80
CA GLU A 66 -6.64 18.16 20.78
C GLU A 66 -5.23 17.96 21.35
N GLY A 67 -4.45 19.05 21.37
CA GLY A 67 -3.05 19.07 21.80
C GLY A 67 -2.03 18.65 20.74
N VAL A 68 -2.47 18.12 19.60
CA VAL A 68 -1.61 17.76 18.46
C VAL A 68 -1.45 18.97 17.54
N THR A 69 -0.24 19.22 17.05
CA THR A 69 0.06 20.33 16.13
C THR A 69 0.17 19.90 14.68
N GLU A 70 0.54 18.65 14.41
CA GLU A 70 0.60 18.08 13.07
C GLU A 70 0.31 16.57 13.08
N VAL A 71 -0.25 16.09 11.96
CA VAL A 71 -0.49 14.66 11.70
C VAL A 71 0.30 14.26 10.47
N ARG A 72 1.06 13.16 10.56
CA ARG A 72 1.91 12.64 9.50
C ARG A 72 1.27 11.37 8.90
N ALA A 73 1.06 11.39 7.59
CA ALA A 73 0.61 10.24 6.82
C ALA A 73 1.32 10.22 5.47
N GLY A 74 1.55 9.03 4.91
CA GLY A 74 2.34 8.87 3.69
C GLY A 74 1.65 8.01 2.65
N VAL A 75 1.41 6.73 2.98
CA VAL A 75 0.89 5.75 2.03
C VAL A 75 -0.51 6.10 1.50
N TYR A 76 -1.30 6.89 2.24
CA TYR A 76 -2.65 7.33 1.83
C TYR A 76 -2.70 8.03 0.46
N VAL A 77 -1.59 8.58 -0.04
CA VAL A 77 -1.54 9.22 -1.37
C VAL A 77 -1.80 8.21 -2.50
N PHE A 78 -1.47 6.93 -2.29
CA PHE A 78 -1.73 5.86 -3.24
C PHE A 78 -2.62 4.75 -2.70
N PHE A 79 -2.65 4.58 -1.37
CA PHE A 79 -3.07 3.36 -0.69
C PHE A 79 -2.39 2.10 -1.26
N ASP A 80 -2.76 0.94 -0.74
CA ASP A 80 -2.31 -0.37 -1.21
C ASP A 80 -3.19 -1.47 -0.62
N LEU A 81 -2.91 -2.73 -0.97
CA LEU A 81 -3.70 -3.87 -0.51
C LEU A 81 -3.58 -4.11 1.01
N VAL A 82 -2.47 -3.68 1.64
CA VAL A 82 -2.35 -3.72 3.11
C VAL A 82 -3.33 -2.74 3.74
N MET A 83 -3.42 -1.50 3.23
CA MET A 83 -4.40 -0.50 3.68
C MET A 83 -5.85 -0.93 3.42
N HIS A 84 -6.11 -1.55 2.27
CA HIS A 84 -7.41 -2.12 1.96
C HIS A 84 -7.82 -3.20 2.97
N ASN A 85 -6.90 -4.10 3.32
CA ASN A 85 -7.14 -5.13 4.33
C ASN A 85 -7.35 -4.57 5.75
N ILE A 86 -6.64 -3.51 6.11
CA ILE A 86 -6.86 -2.77 7.38
C ILE A 86 -8.26 -2.13 7.40
N GLY A 87 -8.83 -1.83 6.22
CA GLY A 87 -10.18 -1.28 6.08
C GLY A 87 -10.23 0.25 6.09
N VAL A 88 -9.12 0.92 5.76
CA VAL A 88 -9.04 2.39 5.70
C VAL A 88 -9.16 2.96 4.28
N CYS A 89 -9.33 2.09 3.28
CA CYS A 89 -9.64 2.46 1.90
C CYS A 89 -10.42 1.34 1.18
N GLN A 90 -11.14 1.73 0.13
CA GLN A 90 -11.79 0.85 -0.83
C GLN A 90 -10.82 0.46 -1.95
N ALA A 91 -11.19 -0.56 -2.73
CA ALA A 91 -10.36 -1.07 -3.82
C ALA A 91 -10.16 -0.05 -4.95
N ASP A 92 -11.16 0.77 -5.22
CA ASP A 92 -11.15 1.83 -6.25
C ASP A 92 -10.39 3.10 -5.81
N GLU A 93 -9.94 3.16 -4.55
CA GLU A 93 -9.08 4.23 -4.05
C GLU A 93 -7.57 3.93 -4.21
N LEU A 94 -7.20 2.72 -4.68
CA LEU A 94 -5.81 2.35 -4.92
C LEU A 94 -5.28 2.98 -6.21
N ALA A 95 -4.44 4.00 -6.07
CA ALA A 95 -3.97 4.81 -7.21
C ALA A 95 -2.66 4.29 -7.84
N LEU A 96 -1.92 3.41 -7.16
CA LEU A 96 -0.69 2.81 -7.70
C LEU A 96 -0.94 1.38 -8.21
N SER A 97 -0.45 1.11 -9.42
CA SER A 97 -0.43 -0.24 -10.00
C SER A 97 0.78 -0.42 -10.90
N VAL A 98 1.25 -1.65 -11.07
CA VAL A 98 2.27 -2.01 -12.06
C VAL A 98 1.60 -2.51 -13.33
N LEU A 99 1.86 -1.84 -14.46
CA LEU A 99 1.47 -2.34 -15.78
C LEU A 99 2.38 -3.51 -16.15
N THR A 100 1.80 -4.63 -16.61
CA THR A 100 2.53 -5.85 -16.97
C THR A 100 1.98 -6.44 -18.26
N THR A 101 2.80 -7.20 -18.97
CA THR A 101 2.43 -7.93 -20.19
C THR A 101 2.38 -9.42 -19.92
N VAL A 102 1.38 -10.11 -20.45
CA VAL A 102 1.37 -11.58 -20.49
C VAL A 102 2.41 -12.05 -21.51
N ILE A 103 3.37 -12.85 -21.04
CA ILE A 103 4.51 -13.34 -21.84
C ILE A 103 4.52 -14.87 -22.02
N GLY A 104 3.62 -15.59 -21.36
CA GLY A 104 3.52 -17.04 -21.51
C GLY A 104 2.47 -17.70 -20.63
N HIS A 105 2.33 -19.02 -20.77
CA HIS A 105 1.35 -19.82 -20.05
C HIS A 105 1.92 -21.18 -19.64
N GLN A 106 1.43 -21.75 -18.54
CA GLN A 106 1.50 -23.18 -18.23
C GLN A 106 0.07 -23.69 -18.13
N GLN A 107 -0.49 -24.17 -19.25
CA GLN A 107 -1.92 -24.51 -19.38
C GLN A 107 -2.34 -25.59 -18.37
N ASP A 108 -1.54 -26.65 -18.24
CA ASP A 108 -1.81 -27.77 -17.31
C ASP A 108 -1.89 -27.33 -15.84
N LYS A 109 -1.28 -26.18 -15.50
CA LYS A 109 -1.26 -25.61 -14.15
C LYS A 109 -2.20 -24.42 -13.98
N GLY A 110 -2.82 -23.94 -15.05
CA GLY A 110 -3.61 -22.71 -15.02
C GLY A 110 -2.78 -21.43 -14.82
N TRP A 111 -1.48 -21.43 -15.14
CA TRP A 111 -0.62 -20.27 -14.89
C TRP A 111 -0.55 -19.33 -16.07
N ILE A 112 -0.66 -18.04 -15.78
CA ILE A 112 -0.40 -16.94 -16.71
C ILE A 112 0.91 -16.30 -16.25
N ILE A 113 1.90 -16.23 -17.13
CA ILE A 113 3.23 -15.70 -16.82
C ILE A 113 3.31 -14.27 -17.33
N THR A 114 3.74 -13.35 -16.47
CA THR A 114 3.89 -11.93 -16.83
C THR A 114 5.32 -11.43 -16.59
N ASP A 115 5.65 -10.28 -17.18
CA ASP A 115 6.94 -9.60 -17.01
C ASP A 115 7.09 -8.83 -15.68
N ALA A 116 6.10 -8.90 -14.79
CA ALA A 116 6.15 -8.26 -13.46
C ALA A 116 6.53 -9.28 -12.36
N GLY A 117 7.84 -9.52 -12.23
CA GLY A 117 8.40 -10.27 -11.10
C GLY A 117 8.59 -9.43 -9.82
N TRP A 118 9.34 -9.96 -8.85
CA TRP A 118 9.62 -9.23 -7.61
C TRP A 118 10.53 -8.02 -7.83
N MET A 119 11.24 -7.93 -8.96
CA MET A 119 11.97 -6.71 -9.30
C MET A 119 11.00 -5.55 -9.52
N ALA A 120 9.83 -5.80 -10.12
CA ALA A 120 8.78 -4.79 -10.32
C ALA A 120 7.90 -4.64 -9.07
N MET A 121 7.44 -5.75 -8.48
CA MET A 121 6.47 -5.73 -7.37
C MET A 121 7.09 -5.52 -5.99
N SER A 122 8.42 -5.61 -5.86
CA SER A 122 9.16 -5.86 -4.62
C SER A 122 8.95 -7.28 -4.05
N ARG A 123 9.68 -7.62 -2.98
CA ARG A 123 9.50 -8.89 -2.23
C ARG A 123 8.55 -8.75 -1.02
N ASP A 124 7.92 -7.59 -0.83
CA ASP A 124 6.99 -7.39 0.28
C ASP A 124 5.80 -8.36 0.16
N ARG A 125 5.43 -9.01 1.27
CA ARG A 125 4.26 -9.91 1.38
C ARG A 125 3.39 -9.54 2.59
N GLY A 126 3.15 -8.25 2.80
CA GLY A 126 2.44 -7.71 3.95
C GLY A 126 1.03 -8.27 4.16
N THR A 127 0.38 -8.74 3.09
CA THR A 127 -0.97 -9.32 3.15
C THR A 127 -1.00 -10.76 3.66
N GLN A 128 0.15 -11.46 3.72
CA GLN A 128 0.24 -12.89 4.05
C GLN A 128 -0.38 -13.24 5.42
N ARG A 129 -0.34 -12.30 6.37
CA ARG A 129 -0.87 -12.48 7.74
C ARG A 129 -2.17 -11.71 8.00
N GLN A 130 -2.70 -11.03 7.00
CA GLN A 130 -3.95 -10.28 7.12
C GLN A 130 -5.14 -11.18 6.76
N ARG A 131 -6.37 -10.64 6.89
CA ARG A 131 -7.62 -11.34 6.58
C ARG A 131 -7.68 -11.97 5.18
N GLN A 132 -6.96 -11.41 4.21
CA GLN A 132 -6.85 -11.91 2.85
C GLN A 132 -5.41 -11.80 2.35
N ASP A 133 -4.84 -12.93 1.88
CA ASP A 133 -3.54 -12.94 1.21
C ASP A 133 -3.70 -12.69 -0.29
N PHE A 134 -3.06 -11.63 -0.78
CA PHE A 134 -3.01 -11.24 -2.19
C PHE A 134 -1.78 -11.78 -2.94
N GLY A 135 -0.97 -12.64 -2.32
CA GLY A 135 0.13 -13.32 -2.98
C GLY A 135 1.36 -12.42 -3.16
N TYR A 136 1.47 -11.78 -4.32
CA TYR A 136 2.38 -10.69 -4.73
C TYR A 136 1.60 -9.46 -5.28
N GLY A 137 0.28 -9.55 -5.39
CA GLY A 137 -0.58 -8.47 -5.86
C GLY A 137 -1.89 -8.97 -6.46
N GLN A 138 -2.90 -8.11 -6.43
CA GLN A 138 -4.20 -8.32 -7.06
C GLN A 138 -4.13 -7.94 -8.54
N VAL A 139 -4.73 -8.76 -9.41
CA VAL A 139 -4.74 -8.52 -10.86
C VAL A 139 -5.97 -7.73 -11.29
N CYS A 140 -5.76 -6.76 -12.16
CA CYS A 140 -6.78 -5.96 -12.80
C CYS A 140 -6.64 -6.01 -14.32
N THR A 141 -7.70 -5.63 -15.03
CA THR A 141 -7.65 -5.33 -16.47
C THR A 141 -6.69 -4.16 -16.73
N GLU A 142 -6.32 -3.92 -18.00
CA GLU A 142 -5.55 -2.71 -18.36
C GLU A 142 -6.28 -1.41 -17.96
N ALA A 143 -7.62 -1.41 -17.95
CA ALA A 143 -8.44 -0.29 -17.50
C ALA A 143 -8.40 -0.09 -15.97
N GLY A 144 -7.93 -1.08 -15.21
CA GLY A 144 -7.87 -1.05 -13.75
C GLY A 144 -9.02 -1.77 -13.05
N ASP A 145 -9.90 -2.44 -13.80
CA ASP A 145 -11.01 -3.19 -13.20
C ASP A 145 -10.49 -4.45 -12.50
N TRP A 146 -10.89 -4.64 -11.25
CA TRP A 146 -10.52 -5.77 -10.43
C TRP A 146 -10.98 -7.10 -11.07
N ILE A 147 -10.05 -8.02 -11.33
CA ILE A 147 -10.40 -9.34 -11.85
C ILE A 147 -10.56 -10.29 -10.66
N GLU A 148 -11.81 -10.69 -10.40
CA GLU A 148 -12.14 -11.63 -9.33
C GLU A 148 -11.28 -12.91 -9.41
N ASP A 149 -10.81 -13.34 -8.25
CA ASP A 149 -9.95 -14.50 -8.05
C ASP A 149 -8.62 -14.54 -8.81
N ALA A 150 -8.22 -13.46 -9.51
CA ALA A 150 -6.94 -13.37 -10.19
C ALA A 150 -5.90 -12.67 -9.31
N ARG A 151 -4.83 -13.39 -8.95
CA ARG A 151 -3.74 -12.85 -8.12
C ARG A 151 -2.39 -13.36 -8.58
N VAL A 152 -1.34 -12.59 -8.34
CA VAL A 152 0.04 -13.02 -8.55
C VAL A 152 0.42 -13.93 -7.38
N THR A 153 0.47 -15.25 -7.57
CA THR A 153 0.76 -16.21 -6.49
C THR A 153 2.24 -16.55 -6.35
N GLY A 154 3.04 -16.24 -7.36
CA GLY A 154 4.49 -16.44 -7.33
C GLY A 154 5.22 -15.37 -8.13
N ALA A 155 6.47 -15.11 -7.75
CA ALA A 155 7.32 -14.17 -8.47
C ALA A 155 8.78 -14.63 -8.42
N ASN A 156 9.39 -14.74 -9.60
CA ASN A 156 10.84 -14.73 -9.77
C ASN A 156 11.28 -13.28 -10.01
N GLN A 157 12.54 -13.04 -10.37
CA GLN A 157 13.07 -11.67 -10.50
C GLN A 157 12.26 -10.82 -11.49
N GLU A 158 12.13 -11.29 -12.73
CA GLU A 158 11.44 -10.58 -13.82
C GLU A 158 10.17 -11.29 -14.29
N HIS A 159 9.72 -12.33 -13.56
CA HIS A 159 8.55 -13.12 -13.97
C HIS A 159 7.54 -13.23 -12.83
N GLY A 160 6.32 -12.77 -13.08
CA GLY A 160 5.16 -12.97 -12.22
C GLY A 160 4.36 -14.20 -12.65
N ILE A 161 3.74 -14.89 -11.70
CA ILE A 161 2.85 -16.03 -11.93
C ILE A 161 1.47 -15.65 -11.43
N ILE A 162 0.54 -15.43 -12.36
CA ILE A 162 -0.88 -15.23 -12.06
C ILE A 162 -1.59 -16.57 -12.07
N THR A 163 -2.43 -16.79 -11.07
CA THR A 163 -3.40 -17.89 -11.04
C THR A 163 -4.79 -17.32 -10.82
N LEU A 164 -5.78 -18.00 -11.40
CA LEU A 164 -7.19 -17.75 -11.14
C LEU A 164 -7.67 -18.66 -9.98
N GLY A 165 -8.76 -18.30 -9.32
CA GLY A 165 -9.47 -19.17 -8.38
C GLY A 165 -9.99 -20.43 -9.05
N ALA A 166 -10.72 -21.26 -8.29
CA ALA A 166 -11.09 -22.64 -8.63
C ALA A 166 -12.03 -22.84 -9.85
N ALA A 167 -12.04 -21.91 -10.83
CA ALA A 167 -12.70 -22.05 -12.11
C ALA A 167 -11.95 -23.07 -13.00
N GLN A 168 -12.11 -24.36 -12.67
CA GLN A 168 -11.74 -25.48 -13.52
C GLN A 168 -12.35 -25.28 -14.92
N GLY A 169 -11.51 -25.35 -15.96
CA GLY A 169 -11.95 -25.25 -17.35
C GLY A 169 -11.89 -23.85 -17.99
N THR A 170 -11.34 -22.84 -17.31
CA THR A 170 -11.06 -21.55 -17.97
C THR A 170 -9.92 -21.72 -18.98
N ASP A 171 -10.18 -21.45 -20.27
CA ASP A 171 -9.12 -21.32 -21.27
C ASP A 171 -8.34 -20.01 -21.01
N ILE A 172 -7.27 -20.13 -20.23
CA ILE A 172 -6.42 -19.00 -19.85
C ILE A 172 -5.74 -18.37 -21.05
N VAL A 173 -5.47 -19.13 -22.12
CA VAL A 173 -4.78 -18.63 -23.31
C VAL A 173 -5.73 -17.76 -24.13
N ALA A 174 -6.98 -18.19 -24.29
CA ALA A 174 -8.00 -17.39 -24.95
C ALA A 174 -8.37 -16.14 -24.13
N ARG A 175 -8.43 -16.26 -22.80
CA ARG A 175 -8.80 -15.15 -21.91
C ARG A 175 -7.66 -14.12 -21.74
N PHE A 176 -6.42 -14.57 -21.72
CA PHE A 176 -5.22 -13.75 -21.50
C PHE A 176 -4.16 -14.04 -22.56
N PRO A 177 -4.38 -13.72 -23.85
CA PRO A 177 -3.41 -14.01 -24.88
C PRO A 177 -2.05 -13.33 -24.61
N ILE A 178 -0.97 -13.92 -25.13
CA ILE A 178 0.36 -13.31 -25.07
C ILE A 178 0.29 -11.91 -25.70
N GLY A 179 0.84 -10.91 -25.00
CA GLY A 179 0.76 -9.50 -25.37
C GLY A 179 -0.38 -8.74 -24.69
N SER A 180 -1.34 -9.43 -24.04
CA SER A 180 -2.33 -8.77 -23.20
C SER A 180 -1.66 -7.98 -22.08
N ARG A 181 -2.19 -6.78 -21.84
CA ARG A 181 -1.75 -5.93 -20.74
C ARG A 181 -2.69 -6.05 -19.56
N LEU A 182 -2.12 -6.07 -18.37
CA LEU A 182 -2.80 -6.15 -17.09
C LEU A 182 -2.20 -5.13 -16.14
N ARG A 183 -2.93 -4.79 -15.09
CA ARG A 183 -2.43 -3.97 -13.98
C ARG A 183 -2.38 -4.82 -12.72
N ILE A 184 -1.33 -4.67 -11.92
CA ILE A 184 -1.19 -5.36 -10.63
C ILE A 184 -1.18 -4.33 -9.52
N LEU A 185 -2.14 -4.43 -8.60
CA LEU A 185 -2.19 -3.62 -7.38
C LEU A 185 -1.17 -4.16 -6.37
N PRO A 186 -0.32 -3.30 -5.78
CA PRO A 186 0.75 -3.73 -4.89
C PRO A 186 0.26 -4.04 -3.48
N HIS A 187 0.98 -4.89 -2.75
CA HIS A 187 0.78 -5.02 -1.32
C HIS A 187 1.12 -3.75 -0.55
N ARG A 188 2.29 -3.18 -0.88
CA ARG A 188 2.86 -2.04 -0.19
C ARG A 188 3.34 -1.03 -1.20
N ALA A 189 2.61 0.07 -1.36
CA ALA A 189 2.92 1.07 -2.38
C ALA A 189 4.32 1.66 -2.21
N CYS A 190 4.77 1.86 -0.96
CA CYS A 190 6.12 2.36 -0.66
C CYS A 190 7.23 1.44 -1.19
N ALA A 191 7.04 0.12 -1.07
CA ALA A 191 8.03 -0.88 -1.48
C ALA A 191 8.05 -1.05 -2.99
N THR A 192 6.86 -1.20 -3.61
CA THR A 192 6.73 -1.30 -5.07
C THR A 192 7.22 -0.03 -5.76
N GLY A 193 6.82 1.15 -5.27
CA GLY A 193 7.25 2.42 -5.84
C GLY A 193 8.76 2.65 -5.80
N ALA A 194 9.49 2.01 -4.87
CA ALA A 194 10.95 2.11 -4.78
C ALA A 194 11.68 1.37 -5.91
N GLN A 195 11.01 0.45 -6.59
CA GLN A 195 11.59 -0.36 -7.66
C GLN A 195 11.68 0.37 -9.01
N PHE A 196 11.03 1.53 -9.12
CA PHE A 196 10.94 2.28 -10.38
C PHE A 196 11.71 3.61 -10.26
N PRO A 197 12.44 4.05 -11.30
CA PRO A 197 13.08 5.36 -11.29
C PRO A 197 12.09 6.52 -11.47
N HIS A 198 10.91 6.24 -12.03
CA HIS A 198 9.84 7.20 -12.25
C HIS A 198 8.47 6.52 -12.22
N TYR A 199 7.42 7.32 -12.01
CA TYR A 199 6.04 6.91 -12.20
C TYR A 199 5.51 7.40 -13.54
N HIS A 200 4.57 6.65 -14.11
CA HIS A 200 3.70 7.10 -15.19
C HIS A 200 2.38 7.59 -14.56
N ALA A 201 2.25 8.91 -14.40
CA ALA A 201 1.06 9.54 -13.83
C ALA A 201 0.00 9.72 -14.93
N CYS A 202 -1.09 8.97 -14.84
CA CYS A 202 -2.22 9.06 -15.75
C CYS A 202 -3.20 10.12 -15.25
N ASP A 203 -3.51 11.13 -16.06
CA ASP A 203 -4.57 12.09 -15.76
C ASP A 203 -5.94 11.63 -16.25
N ALA A 204 -6.99 12.37 -15.88
CA ALA A 204 -8.37 12.06 -16.24
C ALA A 204 -8.64 12.13 -17.76
N GLY A 205 -7.78 12.79 -18.53
CA GLY A 205 -7.84 12.84 -20.00
C GLY A 205 -7.12 11.67 -20.68
N GLY A 206 -6.48 10.79 -19.90
CA GLY A 206 -5.70 9.67 -20.40
C GLY A 206 -4.26 10.05 -20.82
N ALA A 207 -3.84 11.30 -20.60
CA ALA A 207 -2.46 11.67 -20.85
C ALA A 207 -1.56 11.13 -19.72
N VAL A 208 -0.36 10.73 -20.11
CA VAL A 208 0.63 10.11 -19.22
C VAL A 208 1.80 11.05 -19.05
N HIS A 209 2.09 11.40 -17.79
CA HIS A 209 3.19 12.27 -17.40
C HIS A 209 4.25 11.47 -16.65
N THR A 210 5.52 11.77 -16.89
CA THR A 210 6.60 11.13 -16.13
C THR A 210 6.90 11.91 -14.86
N TRP A 211 6.73 11.28 -13.71
CA TRP A 211 7.13 11.83 -12.41
C TRP A 211 8.37 11.12 -11.90
N SER A 212 9.50 11.82 -11.90
CA SER A 212 10.74 11.29 -11.31
C SER A 212 10.59 11.06 -9.81
N ARG A 213 11.35 10.10 -9.27
CA ARG A 213 11.46 9.89 -7.83
C ARG A 213 12.91 9.74 -7.39
N LEU A 214 13.15 9.96 -6.10
CA LEU A 214 14.46 9.74 -5.50
C LEU A 214 14.77 8.23 -5.37
N HIS A 215 16.02 7.87 -5.61
CA HIS A 215 16.59 6.54 -5.39
C HIS A 215 17.95 6.67 -4.70
N GLY A 216 18.20 5.86 -3.67
CA GLY A 216 19.37 5.97 -2.79
C GLY A 216 19.09 6.77 -1.51
N TRP A 217 20.14 7.40 -0.97
CA TRP A 217 20.14 8.23 0.24
C TRP A 217 20.73 9.60 -0.05
#